data_AF-X1VWL1-F1
#
_entry.id   AF-X1VWL1-F1
#
_cell.length_a   1.000
_cell.length_b   1.000
_cell.length_c   1.000
_cell.angle_alpha   90.00
_cell.angle_beta   90.00
_cell.angle_gamma   90.00
#
_symmetry.space_group_name_H-M   'P 1'
#
loop_
_entity.id
_entity.type
_entity.pdbx_description
1 polymer ?
#
loop_
_entity_poly.entity_id
_entity_poly.type
_entity_poly.pdbx_seq_one_letter_code
_entity_poly.pdbx_strand_id
1 'polypeptide(L)'
;MKEKIKSIIENVGLPRIIIFLFLVLLFILTPVVGIRLDTSINDVIIRVGMNGILVLSLVPMVKSGCGLNFGLQLGIIAGLLGAVTSIEMVTGFMLAFFMNGIYQLVVLYGMGNIIPISNSNLLLPRGYGIRNAINLLEIRQVLDKLIPLEIGGILIPIASLLVIATLCVFIIWFRK
;
A
#
# COMPACT_ATOMS: atom_id res chain seq x y z
N MET A 1 -47.15 -24.48 1.40
CA MET A 1 -46.52 -23.16 1.14
C MET A 1 -45.18 -23.01 1.87
N LYS A 2 -45.07 -23.40 3.15
CA LYS A 2 -43.81 -23.36 3.93
C LYS A 2 -42.67 -24.22 3.32
N GLU A 3 -42.96 -25.41 2.81
CA GLU A 3 -41.94 -26.29 2.18
C GLU A 3 -41.30 -25.68 0.92
N LYS A 4 -42.09 -25.01 0.07
CA LYS A 4 -41.57 -24.32 -1.13
C LYS A 4 -40.74 -23.08 -0.78
N ILE A 5 -41.09 -22.38 0.29
CA ILE A 5 -40.33 -21.20 0.75
C ILE A 5 -38.99 -21.65 1.34
N LYS A 6 -38.95 -22.77 2.06
CA LYS A 6 -37.73 -23.31 2.65
C LYS A 6 -36.72 -23.79 1.58
N SER A 7 -37.20 -24.43 0.51
CA SER A 7 -36.33 -24.85 -0.60
C SER A 7 -35.79 -23.69 -1.44
N ILE A 8 -36.54 -22.60 -1.57
CA ILE A 8 -36.06 -21.37 -2.24
C ILE A 8 -34.97 -20.68 -1.38
N ILE A 9 -35.12 -20.67 -0.06
CA ILE A 9 -34.15 -20.05 0.87
C ILE A 9 -32.83 -20.83 0.90
N GLU A 10 -32.86 -22.16 0.84
CA GLU A 10 -31.64 -22.99 0.77
C GLU A 10 -30.89 -22.82 -0.55
N ASN A 11 -31.61 -22.77 -1.69
CA ASN A 11 -30.98 -22.66 -3.01
C ASN A 11 -30.38 -21.28 -3.33
N VAL A 12 -30.97 -20.21 -2.78
CA VAL A 12 -30.52 -18.83 -3.04
C VAL A 12 -29.40 -18.41 -2.08
N GLY A 13 -29.27 -19.12 -0.95
CA GLY A 13 -28.35 -18.80 0.12
C GLY A 13 -28.82 -17.59 0.94
N LEU A 14 -28.97 -17.78 2.25
CA LEU A 14 -29.31 -16.73 3.21
C LEU A 14 -28.54 -15.40 3.00
N PRO A 15 -27.21 -15.40 2.71
CA PRO A 15 -26.47 -14.16 2.52
C PRO A 15 -26.98 -13.31 1.34
N ARG A 16 -27.40 -13.94 0.24
CA ARG A 16 -27.85 -13.22 -0.96
C ARG A 16 -29.21 -12.56 -0.73
N ILE A 17 -30.09 -13.21 0.03
CA ILE A 17 -31.40 -12.67 0.41
C ILE A 17 -31.22 -11.45 1.32
N ILE A 18 -30.29 -11.52 2.28
CA ILE A 18 -29.98 -10.40 3.19
C ILE A 18 -29.48 -9.19 2.39
N ILE A 19 -28.56 -9.40 1.43
CA ILE A 19 -28.02 -8.33 0.59
C ILE A 19 -29.13 -7.70 -0.29
N PHE A 20 -30.01 -8.51 -0.86
CA PHE A 20 -31.11 -8.02 -1.70
C PHE A 20 -32.11 -7.19 -0.89
N LEU A 21 -32.49 -7.64 0.30
CA LEU A 21 -33.37 -6.88 1.20
C LEU A 21 -32.74 -5.55 1.61
N PHE A 22 -31.44 -5.57 1.94
CA PHE A 22 -30.69 -4.36 2.29
C PHE A 22 -30.65 -3.35 1.12
N LEU A 23 -30.43 -3.84 -0.10
CA LEU A 23 -30.41 -3.01 -1.31
C LEU A 23 -31.78 -2.34 -1.56
N VAL A 24 -32.87 -3.08 -1.40
CA VAL A 24 -34.24 -2.55 -1.54
C VAL A 24 -34.53 -1.48 -0.48
N LEU A 25 -34.14 -1.74 0.78
CA LEU A 25 -34.28 -0.76 1.86
C LEU A 25 -33.54 0.55 1.54
N LEU A 26 -32.34 0.43 0.98
CA LEU A 26 -31.51 1.59 0.62
C LEU A 26 -32.20 2.46 -0.42
N PHE A 27 -32.79 1.87 -1.47
CA PHE A 27 -33.55 2.63 -2.49
C PHE A 27 -34.79 3.34 -1.96
N ILE A 28 -35.45 2.78 -0.94
CA ILE A 28 -36.60 3.42 -0.28
C ILE A 28 -36.16 4.59 0.60
N LEU A 29 -34.97 4.52 1.19
CA LEU A 29 -34.38 5.59 2.00
C LEU A 29 -33.78 6.72 1.14
N THR A 30 -33.32 6.43 -0.08
CA THR A 30 -32.78 7.41 -1.02
C THR A 30 -33.66 8.66 -1.23
N PRO A 31 -34.98 8.57 -1.51
CA PRO A 31 -35.84 9.74 -1.64
C PRO A 31 -36.02 10.52 -0.33
N VAL A 32 -35.92 9.84 0.83
CA VAL A 32 -36.01 10.46 2.16
C VAL A 32 -34.76 11.31 2.47
N VAL A 33 -33.60 10.91 1.92
CA VAL A 33 -32.31 11.60 2.09
C VAL A 33 -32.09 12.70 1.02
N GLY A 34 -33.05 12.91 0.11
CA GLY A 34 -32.99 13.96 -0.91
C GLY A 34 -32.04 13.65 -2.08
N ILE A 35 -31.61 12.40 -2.23
CA ILE A 35 -30.75 11.95 -3.33
C ILE A 35 -31.64 11.52 -4.49
N ARG A 36 -31.27 11.89 -5.72
CA ARG A 36 -32.04 11.50 -6.92
C ARG A 36 -31.91 9.99 -7.16
N LEU A 37 -33.03 9.32 -7.43
CA LEU A 37 -33.05 7.88 -7.73
C LEU A 37 -32.20 7.56 -8.98
N ASP A 38 -32.19 8.47 -9.96
CA ASP A 38 -31.41 8.33 -11.19
C ASP A 38 -29.90 8.20 -10.92
N THR A 39 -29.35 9.00 -10.01
CA THR A 39 -27.91 8.97 -9.70
C THR A 39 -27.54 7.74 -8.91
N SER A 40 -28.43 7.28 -8.01
CA SER A 40 -28.22 6.07 -7.22
C SER A 40 -28.19 4.80 -8.09
N ILE A 41 -29.06 4.72 -9.10
CA ILE A 41 -29.05 3.59 -10.04
C ILE A 41 -27.77 3.61 -10.89
N ASN A 42 -27.36 4.78 -11.39
CA ASN A 42 -26.13 4.91 -12.17
C ASN A 42 -24.89 4.54 -11.35
N ASP A 43 -24.81 4.97 -10.08
CA ASP A 43 -23.71 4.61 -9.18
C ASP A 43 -23.66 3.11 -8.88
N VAL A 44 -24.81 2.45 -8.71
CA VAL A 44 -24.88 0.99 -8.53
C VAL A 44 -24.38 0.27 -9.78
N ILE A 45 -24.79 0.70 -10.98
CA ILE A 45 -24.36 0.09 -12.24
C ILE A 45 -22.85 0.24 -12.45
N ILE A 46 -22.30 1.43 -12.24
CA ILE A 46 -20.86 1.69 -12.40
C ILE A 46 -20.06 0.87 -11.37
N ARG A 47 -20.54 0.80 -10.13
CA ARG A 47 -19.89 0.05 -9.06
C ARG A 47 -19.94 -1.47 -9.30
N VAL A 48 -21.05 -2.00 -9.79
CA VAL A 48 -21.18 -3.41 -10.19
C VAL A 48 -20.26 -3.72 -11.38
N GLY A 49 -20.16 -2.81 -12.35
CA GLY A 49 -19.23 -2.93 -13.49
C GLY A 49 -17.77 -2.98 -13.04
N MET A 50 -17.34 -2.00 -12.24
CA MET A 50 -15.95 -1.91 -11.74
C MET A 50 -15.58 -3.10 -10.84
N ASN A 51 -16.44 -3.46 -9.89
CA ASN A 51 -16.19 -4.60 -9.00
C ASN A 51 -16.26 -5.94 -9.75
N GLY A 52 -17.11 -6.06 -10.78
CA GLY A 52 -17.20 -7.26 -11.62
C GLY A 52 -15.90 -7.53 -12.38
N ILE A 53 -15.29 -6.50 -12.96
CA ILE A 53 -14.00 -6.62 -13.66
C ILE A 53 -12.90 -7.06 -12.69
N LEU A 54 -12.88 -6.49 -11.49
CA LEU A 54 -11.96 -6.87 -10.41
C LEU A 54 -12.12 -8.35 -10.02
N VAL A 55 -13.36 -8.83 -9.86
CA VAL A 55 -13.63 -10.24 -9.54
C VAL A 55 -13.21 -11.17 -10.69
N LEU A 56 -13.43 -10.78 -11.95
CA LEU A 56 -12.98 -11.57 -13.11
C LEU A 56 -11.45 -11.69 -13.18
N SER A 57 -10.72 -10.62 -12.82
CA SER A 57 -9.25 -10.66 -12.70
C SER A 57 -8.75 -11.58 -11.58
N LEU A 58 -9.59 -11.84 -10.58
CA LEU A 58 -9.29 -12.75 -9.47
C LEU A 58 -9.59 -14.22 -9.81
N VAL A 59 -10.36 -14.54 -10.86
CA VAL A 59 -10.70 -15.93 -11.24
C VAL A 59 -9.45 -16.79 -11.56
N PRO A 60 -8.44 -16.32 -12.32
CA PRO A 60 -7.20 -17.07 -12.52
C PRO A 60 -6.45 -17.32 -11.20
N MET A 61 -6.50 -16.36 -10.28
CA MET A 61 -5.85 -16.45 -8.97
C MET A 61 -6.53 -17.53 -8.10
N VAL A 62 -7.86 -17.55 -8.06
CA VAL A 62 -8.61 -18.57 -7.31
C VAL A 62 -8.41 -19.96 -7.92
N LYS A 63 -8.36 -20.08 -9.26
CA LYS A 63 -8.12 -21.36 -9.95
C LYS A 63 -6.71 -21.91 -9.72
N SER A 64 -5.72 -21.07 -9.45
CA SER A 64 -4.36 -21.49 -9.08
C SER A 64 -4.23 -21.86 -7.60
N GLY A 65 -5.33 -21.88 -6.83
CA GLY A 65 -5.32 -22.23 -5.40
C GLY A 65 -4.75 -21.13 -4.51
N CYS A 66 -4.44 -19.96 -5.06
CA CYS A 66 -3.99 -18.80 -4.30
C CYS A 66 -5.23 -18.08 -3.74
N GLY A 67 -5.34 -18.02 -2.41
CA GLY A 67 -6.42 -17.27 -1.75
C GLY A 67 -6.43 -15.79 -2.15
N LEU A 68 -7.58 -15.13 -1.97
CA LEU A 68 -7.84 -13.74 -2.41
C LEU A 68 -6.82 -12.70 -1.88
N ASN A 69 -6.10 -13.03 -0.81
CA ASN A 69 -5.13 -12.15 -0.16
C ASN A 69 -3.68 -12.30 -0.67
N PHE A 70 -3.39 -13.22 -1.61
CA PHE A 70 -2.01 -13.52 -2.05
C PHE A 70 -1.53 -12.70 -3.25
N GLY A 71 -2.34 -11.80 -3.79
CA GLY A 71 -1.97 -11.01 -4.97
C GLY A 71 -0.72 -10.15 -4.78
N LEU A 72 -0.59 -9.52 -3.60
CA LEU A 72 0.56 -8.67 -3.30
C LEU A 72 1.86 -9.49 -3.15
N GLN A 73 1.80 -10.61 -2.45
CA GLN A 73 2.95 -11.50 -2.24
C GLN A 73 3.39 -12.13 -3.57
N LEU A 74 2.45 -12.60 -4.41
CA LEU A 74 2.74 -13.11 -5.75
C LEU A 74 3.39 -12.04 -6.64
N GLY A 75 2.90 -10.80 -6.59
CA GLY A 75 3.49 -9.69 -7.34
C GLY A 75 4.95 -9.42 -6.93
N ILE A 76 5.22 -9.43 -5.62
CA ILE A 76 6.59 -9.26 -5.09
C ILE A 76 7.48 -10.42 -5.54
N ILE A 77 7.02 -11.67 -5.42
CA ILE A 77 7.79 -12.85 -5.81
C ILE A 77 8.07 -12.85 -7.32
N ALA A 78 7.07 -12.54 -8.15
CA ALA A 78 7.23 -12.44 -9.60
C ALA A 78 8.22 -11.33 -10.00
N GLY A 79 8.17 -10.17 -9.34
CA GLY A 79 9.11 -9.08 -9.54
C GLY A 79 10.55 -9.45 -9.14
N LEU A 80 10.73 -10.11 -8.00
CA LEU A 80 12.04 -10.61 -7.56
C LEU A 80 12.58 -11.68 -8.51
N LEU A 81 11.73 -12.59 -8.99
CA LEU A 81 12.14 -13.62 -9.93
C LEU A 81 12.58 -13.00 -11.26
N GLY A 82 11.83 -12.03 -11.80
CA GLY A 82 12.23 -11.27 -12.98
C GLY A 82 13.55 -10.52 -12.80
N ALA A 83 13.77 -9.92 -11.62
CA ALA A 83 15.03 -9.26 -11.30
C ALA A 83 16.20 -10.24 -11.28
N VAL A 84 16.06 -11.38 -10.59
CA VAL A 84 17.12 -12.41 -10.53
C VAL A 84 17.38 -13.00 -11.92
N THR A 85 16.35 -13.36 -12.68
CA THR A 85 16.50 -13.87 -14.06
C THR A 85 17.17 -12.86 -14.99
N SER A 86 16.90 -11.56 -14.82
CA SER A 86 17.57 -10.52 -15.60
C SER A 86 19.07 -10.39 -15.27
N ILE A 87 19.46 -10.66 -14.01
CA ILE A 87 20.86 -10.61 -13.56
C ILE A 87 21.65 -11.83 -14.05
N GLU A 88 21.01 -13.01 -14.11
CA GLU A 88 21.64 -14.24 -14.61
C GLU A 88 22.02 -14.18 -16.10
N MET A 89 21.29 -13.38 -16.89
CA MET A 89 21.68 -13.14 -18.28
C MET A 89 22.87 -12.17 -18.33
N VAL A 90 23.98 -12.58 -18.95
CA VAL A 90 25.20 -11.75 -19.09
C VAL A 90 24.91 -10.35 -19.64
N THR A 91 23.97 -10.24 -20.59
CA THR A 91 23.52 -8.97 -21.15
C THR A 91 22.77 -8.10 -20.14
N GLY A 92 21.90 -8.70 -19.32
CA GLY A 92 21.17 -7.99 -18.26
C GLY A 92 22.07 -7.58 -17.11
N PHE A 93 23.08 -8.38 -16.77
CA PHE A 93 24.13 -8.00 -15.83
C PHE A 93 24.92 -6.78 -16.33
N MET A 94 25.42 -6.80 -17.57
CA MET A 94 26.14 -5.66 -18.14
C MET A 94 25.26 -4.39 -18.20
N LEU A 95 24.00 -4.54 -18.61
CA LEU A 95 23.05 -3.42 -18.65
C LEU A 95 22.76 -2.87 -17.25
N ALA A 96 22.65 -3.72 -16.24
CA ALA A 96 22.43 -3.32 -14.85
C ALA A 96 23.62 -2.52 -14.29
N PHE A 97 24.86 -2.98 -14.53
CA PHE A 97 26.06 -2.23 -14.12
C PHE A 97 26.19 -0.90 -14.86
N PHE A 98 25.86 -0.86 -16.15
CA PHE A 98 25.89 0.36 -16.94
C PHE A 98 24.84 1.37 -16.48
N MET A 99 23.60 0.93 -16.26
CA MET A 99 22.53 1.79 -15.72
C MET A 99 22.79 2.24 -14.29
N ASN A 100 23.38 1.38 -13.45
CA ASN A 100 23.81 1.79 -12.12
C ASN A 100 24.89 2.88 -12.20
N GLY A 101 25.86 2.77 -13.12
CA GLY A 101 26.85 3.80 -13.38
C GLY A 101 26.22 5.13 -13.83
N ILE A 102 25.24 5.08 -14.74
CA ILE A 102 24.48 6.26 -15.18
C ILE A 102 23.70 6.86 -14.02
N TYR A 103 23.00 6.06 -13.22
CA TYR A 103 22.25 6.53 -12.06
C TYR A 103 23.17 7.21 -11.04
N GLN A 104 24.33 6.61 -10.76
CA GLN A 104 25.33 7.15 -9.85
C GLN A 104 25.86 8.50 -10.35
N LEU A 105 26.11 8.63 -11.65
CA LEU A 105 26.54 9.87 -12.26
C LEU A 105 25.42 10.92 -12.20
N VAL A 106 24.23 10.63 -12.71
CA VAL A 106 23.13 11.60 -12.78
C VAL A 106 22.68 12.04 -11.38
N VAL A 107 22.46 11.07 -10.47
CA VAL A 107 21.91 11.35 -9.14
C VAL A 107 22.98 11.81 -8.19
N LEU A 108 24.08 11.09 -8.00
CA LEU A 108 25.02 11.51 -6.97
C LEU A 108 25.85 12.72 -7.43
N TYR A 109 26.28 12.76 -8.69
CA TYR A 109 27.06 13.88 -9.20
C TYR A 109 26.19 15.07 -9.61
N GLY A 110 25.11 14.82 -10.36
CA GLY A 110 24.22 15.88 -10.86
C GLY A 110 23.37 16.54 -9.76
N MET A 111 22.85 15.75 -8.81
CA MET A 111 21.98 16.28 -7.75
C MET A 111 22.74 17.07 -6.68
N GLY A 112 24.06 16.90 -6.56
CA GLY A 112 24.90 17.73 -5.69
C GLY A 112 24.94 19.22 -6.09
N ASN A 113 24.63 19.55 -7.35
CA ASN A 113 24.48 20.93 -7.83
C ASN A 113 23.05 21.47 -7.64
N ILE A 114 22.04 20.58 -7.66
CA ILE A 114 20.62 20.94 -7.54
C ILE A 114 20.21 21.11 -6.08
N ILE A 115 20.76 20.30 -5.18
CA ILE A 115 20.46 20.32 -3.75
C ILE A 115 21.77 20.58 -2.99
N PRO A 116 22.00 21.79 -2.47
CA PRO A 116 23.22 22.10 -1.73
C PRO A 116 23.22 21.34 -0.40
N ILE A 117 24.08 20.32 -0.28
CA ILE A 117 24.21 19.52 0.95
C ILE A 117 25.18 20.22 1.91
N SER A 118 24.68 20.69 3.05
CA SER A 118 25.46 21.45 4.04
C SER A 118 26.50 20.61 4.81
N ASN A 119 26.41 19.27 4.77
CA ASN A 119 27.33 18.39 5.48
C ASN A 119 28.47 17.92 4.57
N SER A 120 29.70 18.36 4.86
CA SER A 120 30.93 18.00 4.14
C SER A 120 31.26 16.51 4.20
N ASN A 121 30.69 15.76 5.16
CA ASN A 121 30.83 14.31 5.24
C ASN A 121 29.98 13.55 4.22
N LEU A 122 29.14 14.24 3.47
CA LEU A 122 28.29 13.65 2.42
C LEU A 122 28.78 14.00 1.02
N LEU A 123 29.63 15.02 0.90
CA LEU A 123 30.22 15.45 -0.35
C LEU A 123 31.47 14.63 -0.67
N LEU A 124 31.74 14.40 -1.95
CA LEU A 124 33.05 13.93 -2.38
C LEU A 124 34.11 14.98 -2.01
N PRO A 125 35.38 14.58 -1.80
CA PRO A 125 36.48 15.50 -1.48
C PRO A 125 36.66 16.67 -2.46
N ARG A 126 36.11 16.54 -3.68
CA ARG A 126 36.13 17.55 -4.75
C ARG A 126 35.05 18.63 -4.62
N GLY A 127 34.18 18.57 -3.60
CA GLY A 127 33.16 19.59 -3.34
C GLY A 127 31.88 19.46 -4.17
N TYR A 128 31.88 18.58 -5.18
CA TYR A 128 30.70 18.24 -5.98
C TYR A 128 30.49 16.72 -5.99
N GLY A 129 29.24 16.32 -5.85
CA GLY A 129 28.82 14.92 -5.84
C GLY A 129 28.67 14.32 -4.44
N ILE A 130 27.70 13.43 -4.27
CA ILE A 130 27.33 12.79 -2.99
C ILE A 130 28.04 11.43 -2.87
N ARG A 131 28.58 11.10 -1.69
CA ARG A 131 29.20 9.78 -1.45
C ARG A 131 28.15 8.65 -1.54
N ASN A 132 28.56 7.50 -2.05
CA ASN A 132 27.74 6.28 -2.11
C ASN A 132 27.41 5.83 -0.68
N ALA A 133 26.21 6.20 -0.23
CA ALA A 133 25.60 5.89 1.06
C ALA A 133 26.04 6.75 2.26
N ILE A 134 25.06 7.50 2.77
CA ILE A 134 24.98 7.86 4.19
C ILE A 134 24.77 6.54 4.96
N ASN A 135 25.66 6.21 5.89
CA ASN A 135 25.34 5.17 6.87
C ASN A 135 24.25 5.71 7.80
N LEU A 136 23.00 5.31 7.53
CA LEU A 136 21.83 5.67 8.35
C LEU A 136 21.88 5.08 9.77
N LEU A 137 22.92 4.30 10.10
CA LEU A 137 23.18 3.75 11.44
C LEU A 137 23.15 4.82 12.53
N GLU A 138 23.72 6.01 12.26
CA GLU A 138 23.73 7.12 13.22
C GLU A 138 22.40 7.86 13.29
N ILE A 139 21.69 7.98 12.15
CA ILE A 139 20.40 8.67 12.06
C ILE A 139 19.26 7.83 12.66
N ARG A 140 19.37 6.50 12.59
CA ARG A 140 18.34 5.55 13.04
C ARG A 140 17.96 5.73 14.52
N GLN A 141 18.89 6.17 15.36
CA GLN A 141 18.67 6.30 16.81
C GLN A 141 18.31 7.72 17.25
N VAL A 142 18.28 8.71 16.35
CA VAL A 142 18.01 10.12 16.71
C VAL A 142 16.61 10.28 17.31
N LEU A 143 15.63 9.54 16.80
CA LEU A 143 14.26 9.59 17.32
C LEU A 143 14.12 8.81 18.64
N ASP A 144 14.79 7.67 18.77
CA ASP A 144 14.70 6.81 19.96
C ASP A 144 15.46 7.40 21.17
N LYS A 145 16.49 8.21 20.91
CA LYS A 145 17.38 8.77 21.93
C LYS A 145 17.08 10.24 22.29
N LEU A 146 16.02 10.83 21.73
CA LEU A 146 15.69 12.24 21.94
C LEU A 146 15.23 12.54 23.38
N ILE A 147 14.62 11.55 24.06
CA ILE A 147 14.27 11.59 25.50
C ILE A 147 14.49 10.18 26.08
N PRO A 148 15.71 9.84 26.50
CA PRO A 148 15.96 8.58 27.20
C PRO A 148 15.53 8.75 28.66
N LEU A 149 14.42 8.14 29.05
CA LEU A 149 14.06 8.01 30.47
C LEU A 149 14.45 6.61 30.93
N GLU A 150 15.51 6.55 31.74
CA GLU A 150 15.98 5.33 32.37
C GLU A 150 15.17 5.08 33.65
N ILE A 151 14.21 4.17 33.58
CA ILE A 151 13.58 3.60 34.79
C ILE A 151 14.12 2.18 34.92
N GLY A 152 15.08 1.98 35.83
CA GLY A 152 15.57 0.65 36.21
C GLY A 152 16.34 -0.13 35.14
N GLY A 153 17.12 0.55 34.28
CA GLY A 153 18.02 -0.10 33.31
C GLY A 153 17.37 -0.46 31.97
N ILE A 154 16.11 -0.09 31.75
CA ILE A 154 15.41 -0.25 30.47
C ILE A 154 15.18 1.15 29.88
N LEU A 155 15.84 1.44 28.76
CA LEU A 155 15.67 2.68 27.99
C LEU A 155 14.35 2.60 27.21
N ILE A 156 13.30 3.26 27.70
CA ILE A 156 12.02 3.33 26.99
C ILE A 156 12.03 4.59 26.12
N PRO A 157 11.97 4.46 24.78
CA PRO A 157 11.98 5.60 23.85
C PRO A 157 10.60 6.27 23.82
N ILE A 158 10.33 7.17 24.78
CA ILE A 158 9.02 7.81 24.94
C ILE A 158 8.67 8.76 23.77
N ALA A 159 9.68 9.31 23.10
CA ALA A 159 9.50 10.19 21.95
C ALA A 159 8.78 9.49 20.78
N SER A 160 9.12 8.22 20.48
CA SER A 160 8.48 7.47 19.40
C SER A 160 7.02 7.12 19.75
N LEU A 161 6.74 6.79 21.02
CA LEU A 161 5.37 6.55 21.50
C LEU A 161 4.47 7.78 21.38
N LEU A 162 5.00 8.97 21.68
CA LEU A 162 4.25 10.23 21.59
C LEU A 162 3.92 10.58 20.13
N VAL A 163 4.87 10.38 19.21
CA VAL A 163 4.65 10.56 17.76
C VAL A 163 3.56 9.60 17.25
N ILE A 164 3.61 8.33 17.65
CA ILE A 164 2.58 7.34 17.28
C ILE A 164 1.21 7.75 17.82
N ALA A 165 1.11 8.14 19.10
CA ALA A 165 -0.14 8.58 19.70
C ALA A 165 -0.74 9.80 18.97
N THR A 166 0.09 10.76 18.58
CA THR A 166 -0.34 11.96 17.84
C THR A 166 -0.87 11.59 16.45
N LEU A 167 -0.17 10.71 15.72
CA LEU A 167 -0.64 10.21 14.43
C LEU A 167 -1.95 9.44 14.54
N CYS A 168 -2.13 8.62 15.58
CA CYS A 168 -3.39 7.93 15.84
C CYS A 168 -4.55 8.90 16.10
N VAL A 169 -4.33 9.96 16.89
CA VAL A 169 -5.34 11.00 17.13
C VAL A 169 -5.70 11.73 15.84
N PHE A 170 -4.71 12.04 15.01
CA PHE A 170 -4.93 12.69 13.71
C PHE A 170 -5.76 11.83 12.75
N ILE A 171 -5.50 10.51 12.69
CA ILE A 171 -6.29 9.57 11.89
C ILE A 171 -7.73 9.49 12.40
N ILE A 172 -7.95 9.49 13.72
CA ILE A 172 -9.30 9.49 14.30
C ILE A 172 -10.04 10.78 13.97
N TRP A 173 -9.35 11.93 13.96
CA TRP A 173 -9.93 13.22 13.61
C TRP A 173 -10.41 13.30 12.15
N PHE A 174 -9.68 12.68 11.22
CA PHE A 174 -10.09 12.55 9.80
C PHE A 174 -11.18 11.51 9.54
N ARG A 175 -11.52 10.67 10.53
CA ARG A 175 -12.57 9.65 10.41
C ARG A 175 -13.97 10.18 10.75
N LYS A 176 -14.12 11.48 11.00
CA LYS A 176 -15.41 12.15 11.22
C LYS A 176 -15.71 13.09 10.07
#